data_AF-A0A1A8V258-F1
#
_entry.id   AF-A0A1A8V258-F1
#
_cell.length_a   1.000
_cell.length_b   1.000
_cell.length_c   1.000
_cell.angle_alpha   90.00
_cell.angle_beta   90.00
_cell.angle_gamma   90.00
#
_symmetry.space_group_name_H-M   'P 1'
#
loop_
_entity.id
_entity.type
_entity.pdbx_description
1 polymer ?
#
loop_
_entity_poly.entity_id
_entity_poly.type
_entity_poly.pdbx_seq_one_letter_code
_entity_poly.pdbx_strand_id
1 'polypeptide(L)'
;KELFQYITRYTPQTVDLEHSLKPFIPDFIPAVGDIDAFLKVPRPDGKPDELGLMVLDEPSVKQSNPQVLSLWLSEESKQHQVTQHMKTVTSVARPQLHPRAVDSWVDSIGALHRSKPPASVQYSRPVPDIDSLMQEWPAELEELLGRLQLPSARLACSLSQYVDIVCCLLDIPIYSSRIQSLHLLLSLYLEFRDSQHFTRRA
;
A
#
# COMPACT_ATOMS: atom_id res chain seq x y z
N LYS A 1 -61.70 -4.86 55.35
CA LYS A 1 -60.51 -5.64 55.76
C LYS A 1 -60.53 -7.09 55.24
N GLU A 2 -61.69 -7.68 54.94
CA GLU A 2 -61.77 -9.06 54.40
C GLU A 2 -61.41 -9.17 52.91
N LEU A 3 -61.63 -8.13 52.10
CA LEU A 3 -61.35 -8.15 50.66
C LEU A 3 -59.85 -8.42 50.34
N PHE A 4 -58.94 -7.89 51.16
CA PHE A 4 -57.49 -8.08 50.98
C PHE A 4 -57.03 -9.51 51.31
N GLN A 5 -57.81 -10.29 52.06
CA GLN A 5 -57.50 -11.71 52.32
C GLN A 5 -57.76 -12.60 51.10
N TYR A 6 -58.61 -12.17 50.16
CA TYR A 6 -58.83 -12.91 48.91
C TYR A 6 -57.64 -12.80 47.95
N ILE A 7 -56.88 -11.72 48.02
CA ILE A 7 -55.67 -11.52 47.19
C ILE A 7 -54.57 -12.51 47.58
N THR A 8 -54.35 -12.73 48.89
CA THR A 8 -53.35 -13.70 49.38
C THR A 8 -53.77 -15.16 49.21
N ARG A 9 -55.07 -15.43 49.03
CA ARG A 9 -55.58 -16.78 48.76
C ARG A 9 -55.58 -17.17 47.29
N TYR A 10 -55.42 -16.21 46.38
CA TYR A 10 -55.37 -16.50 44.96
C TYR A 10 -53.97 -16.99 44.57
N THR A 11 -53.86 -18.26 44.20
CA THR A 11 -52.67 -18.80 43.54
C THR A 11 -53.01 -18.96 42.06
N PRO A 12 -52.37 -18.21 41.16
CA PRO A 12 -52.66 -18.31 39.73
C PRO A 12 -52.38 -19.74 39.26
N GLN A 13 -53.36 -20.36 38.62
CA GLN A 13 -53.15 -21.63 37.96
C GLN A 13 -52.35 -21.39 36.69
N THR A 14 -51.11 -21.88 36.66
CA THR A 14 -50.31 -21.95 35.44
C THR A 14 -50.86 -23.08 34.58
N VAL A 15 -51.75 -22.73 33.65
CA VAL A 15 -52.23 -23.66 32.63
C VAL A 15 -51.18 -23.71 31.53
N ASP A 16 -50.41 -24.80 31.49
CA ASP A 16 -49.47 -25.06 30.40
C ASP A 16 -50.28 -25.62 29.22
N LEU A 17 -50.47 -24.81 28.19
CA LEU A 17 -51.16 -25.23 26.98
C LEU A 17 -50.22 -26.13 26.15
N GLU A 18 -50.69 -27.28 25.68
CA GLU A 18 -49.96 -28.06 24.70
C GLU A 18 -49.98 -27.32 23.35
N HIS A 19 -48.79 -26.96 22.86
CA HIS A 19 -48.61 -26.33 21.55
C HIS A 19 -47.85 -27.30 20.64
N SER A 20 -48.26 -27.40 19.36
CA SER A 20 -47.52 -28.21 18.38
C SER A 20 -46.13 -27.65 18.06
N LEU A 21 -45.91 -26.36 18.30
CA LEU A 21 -44.65 -25.66 18.09
C LEU A 21 -44.32 -24.83 19.34
N LYS A 22 -43.29 -25.26 20.08
CA LYS A 22 -42.71 -24.49 21.17
C LYS A 22 -41.59 -23.61 20.60
N PRO A 23 -41.58 -22.29 20.81
CA PRO A 23 -40.46 -21.45 20.40
C PRO A 23 -39.19 -21.96 21.09
N PHE A 24 -38.27 -22.51 20.30
CA PHE A 24 -36.93 -22.82 20.75
C PHE A 24 -36.14 -21.51 20.71
N ILE A 25 -35.92 -20.92 21.88
CA ILE A 25 -34.99 -19.81 22.05
C ILE A 25 -33.72 -20.44 22.61
N PRO A 26 -32.77 -20.89 21.76
CA PRO A 26 -31.49 -21.38 22.26
C PRO A 26 -30.81 -20.29 23.07
N ASP A 27 -30.10 -20.68 24.12
CA ASP A 27 -29.12 -19.80 24.77
C ASP A 27 -28.21 -19.21 23.69
N PHE A 28 -27.88 -17.92 23.77
CA PHE A 28 -27.11 -17.23 22.73
C PHE A 28 -25.77 -17.93 22.49
N ILE A 29 -25.71 -18.79 21.48
CA ILE A 29 -24.47 -19.42 21.01
C ILE A 29 -23.82 -18.42 20.05
N PRO A 30 -22.55 -18.02 20.26
CA PRO A 30 -21.85 -17.20 19.30
C PRO A 30 -21.74 -17.97 17.98
N ALA A 31 -22.44 -17.50 16.96
CA ALA A 31 -22.32 -18.03 15.61
C ALA A 31 -20.96 -17.60 15.04
N VAL A 32 -19.95 -18.44 15.23
CA VAL A 32 -18.72 -18.35 14.44
C VAL A 32 -18.99 -19.09 13.14
N GLY A 33 -19.58 -18.39 12.17
CA GLY A 33 -19.91 -18.93 10.85
C GLY A 33 -18.76 -18.86 9.86
N ASP A 34 -18.95 -19.54 8.71
CA ASP A 34 -18.11 -19.43 7.52
C ASP A 34 -18.09 -17.98 6.98
N ILE A 35 -17.11 -17.70 6.11
CA ILE A 35 -16.94 -16.40 5.43
C ILE A 35 -18.26 -16.01 4.74
N ASP A 36 -18.77 -14.81 5.03
CA ASP A 36 -20.04 -14.30 4.49
C ASP A 36 -20.07 -14.43 2.95
N ALA A 37 -21.10 -15.09 2.43
CA ALA A 37 -21.30 -15.28 1.00
C ALA A 37 -21.87 -14.04 0.28
N PHE A 38 -21.93 -12.89 0.97
CA PHE A 38 -22.52 -11.63 0.48
C PHE A 38 -24.02 -11.74 0.14
N LEU A 39 -24.71 -12.74 0.69
CA LEU A 39 -26.16 -12.85 0.59
C LEU A 39 -26.82 -11.89 1.58
N LYS A 40 -27.01 -10.65 1.16
CA LYS A 40 -27.68 -9.62 1.98
C LYS A 40 -29.20 -9.76 1.87
N VAL A 41 -29.83 -10.12 2.98
CA VAL A 41 -31.28 -10.06 3.12
C VAL A 41 -31.67 -8.58 3.24
N PRO A 42 -32.57 -8.06 2.37
CA PRO A 42 -32.97 -6.67 2.44
C PRO A 42 -33.66 -6.39 3.78
N ARG A 43 -33.56 -5.15 4.26
CA ARG A 43 -34.15 -4.77 5.54
C ARG A 43 -35.66 -5.05 5.54
N PRO A 44 -36.21 -5.64 6.61
CA PRO A 44 -37.64 -5.94 6.69
C PRO A 44 -38.52 -4.69 6.79
N ASP A 45 -37.93 -3.52 7.09
CA ASP A 45 -38.61 -2.22 7.15
C ASP A 45 -38.60 -1.45 5.82
N GLY A 46 -38.04 -2.02 4.75
CA GLY A 46 -38.03 -1.43 3.40
C GLY A 46 -37.18 -0.18 3.24
N LYS A 47 -36.37 0.19 4.25
CA LYS A 47 -35.40 1.28 4.13
C LYS A 47 -34.21 0.83 3.28
N PRO A 48 -33.56 1.75 2.54
CA PRO A 48 -32.35 1.43 1.80
C PRO A 48 -31.26 0.94 2.75
N ASP A 49 -30.54 -0.09 2.32
CA ASP A 49 -29.31 -0.56 2.95
C ASP A 49 -28.12 0.06 2.23
N GLU A 50 -27.31 0.83 2.96
CA GLU A 50 -26.15 1.53 2.40
C GLU A 50 -24.85 0.71 2.55
N LEU A 51 -24.93 -0.50 3.13
CA LEU A 51 -23.81 -1.42 3.25
C LEU A 51 -23.36 -1.87 1.84
N GLY A 52 -22.06 -1.73 1.55
CA GLY A 52 -21.48 -1.95 0.22
C GLY A 52 -21.56 -0.73 -0.72
N LEU A 53 -22.38 0.28 -0.42
CA LEU A 53 -22.45 1.55 -1.18
C LEU A 53 -21.63 2.67 -0.51
N MET A 54 -21.76 2.81 0.80
CA MET A 54 -21.04 3.83 1.60
C MET A 54 -19.86 3.25 2.38
N VAL A 55 -19.98 2.00 2.84
CA VAL A 55 -18.95 1.29 3.59
C VAL A 55 -18.70 -0.04 2.90
N LEU A 56 -17.45 -0.29 2.53
CA LEU A 56 -17.08 -1.56 1.91
C LEU A 56 -17.27 -2.70 2.92
N ASP A 57 -18.02 -3.70 2.50
CA ASP A 57 -18.26 -4.89 3.31
C ASP A 57 -17.13 -5.89 3.08
N GLU A 58 -16.13 -5.87 3.96
CA GLU A 58 -14.97 -6.75 3.87
C GLU A 58 -15.24 -8.08 4.57
N PRO A 59 -15.03 -9.23 3.89
CA PRO A 59 -15.28 -10.56 4.44
C PRO A 59 -14.08 -11.00 5.29
N SER A 60 -13.68 -10.16 6.25
CA SER A 60 -12.50 -10.37 7.09
C SER A 60 -12.81 -10.06 8.55
N VAL A 61 -12.38 -10.95 9.45
CA VAL A 61 -12.41 -10.72 10.90
C VAL A 61 -11.59 -9.48 11.27
N LYS A 62 -10.57 -9.14 10.46
CA LYS A 62 -9.78 -7.93 10.57
C LYS A 62 -10.14 -7.00 9.41
N GLN A 63 -11.00 -6.02 9.68
CA GLN A 63 -11.34 -5.01 8.69
C GLN A 63 -10.17 -4.07 8.44
N SER A 64 -10.03 -3.63 7.19
CA SER A 64 -9.02 -2.65 6.79
C SER A 64 -9.32 -1.30 7.44
N ASN A 65 -8.27 -0.58 7.85
CA ASN A 65 -8.44 0.80 8.28
C ASN A 65 -8.66 1.67 7.04
N PRO A 66 -9.80 2.37 6.92
CA PRO A 66 -10.15 3.13 5.72
C PRO A 66 -9.12 4.22 5.39
N GLN A 67 -8.44 4.76 6.40
CA GLN A 67 -7.41 5.77 6.19
C GLN A 67 -6.11 5.18 5.68
N VAL A 68 -5.67 4.05 6.24
CA VAL A 68 -4.50 3.33 5.73
C VAL A 68 -4.74 2.94 4.27
N LEU A 69 -5.94 2.44 3.96
CA LEU A 69 -6.32 2.12 2.58
C LEU A 69 -6.30 3.37 1.68
N SER A 70 -6.80 4.51 2.15
CA SER A 70 -6.73 5.77 1.38
C SER A 70 -5.29 6.23 1.12
N LEU A 71 -4.38 6.02 2.08
CA LEU A 71 -2.95 6.31 1.93
C LEU A 71 -2.31 5.39 0.90
N TRP A 72 -2.62 4.09 0.94
CA TRP A 72 -2.18 3.11 -0.07
C TRP A 72 -2.66 3.48 -1.47
N LEU A 73 -3.95 3.79 -1.64
CA LEU A 73 -4.54 4.19 -2.93
C LEU A 73 -3.92 5.49 -3.45
N SER A 74 -3.62 6.44 -2.56
CA SER A 74 -2.94 7.69 -2.93
C SER A 74 -1.53 7.44 -3.47
N GLU A 75 -0.78 6.54 -2.83
CA GLU A 75 0.58 6.19 -3.23
C GLU A 75 0.59 5.45 -4.58
N GLU A 76 -0.25 4.43 -4.73
CA GLU A 76 -0.35 3.62 -5.96
C GLU A 76 -0.80 4.45 -7.17
N SER A 77 -1.80 5.31 -6.99
CA SER A 77 -2.32 6.14 -8.09
C SER A 77 -1.38 7.28 -8.50
N LYS A 78 -0.33 7.57 -7.71
CA LYS A 78 0.58 8.73 -7.86
C LYS A 78 -0.13 10.10 -7.90
N GLN A 79 -1.44 10.16 -7.63
CA GLN A 79 -2.26 11.37 -7.67
C GLN A 79 -2.19 12.15 -6.36
N HIS A 80 -1.04 12.77 -6.09
CA HIS A 80 -0.76 13.51 -4.86
C HIS A 80 -1.63 14.78 -4.64
N GLN A 81 -2.33 15.24 -5.69
CA GLN A 81 -3.11 16.49 -5.64
C GLN A 81 -4.58 16.28 -5.29
N VAL A 82 -5.20 15.14 -5.62
CA VAL A 82 -6.63 14.90 -5.37
C VAL A 82 -6.91 14.45 -3.93
N THR A 83 -5.92 13.83 -3.26
CA THR A 83 -6.06 13.27 -1.91
C THR A 83 -5.60 14.17 -0.76
N GLN A 84 -5.29 15.45 -1.02
CA GLN A 84 -4.98 16.42 0.05
C GLN A 84 -6.13 16.58 1.06
N HIS A 85 -7.38 16.40 0.63
CA HIS A 85 -8.56 16.42 1.52
C HIS A 85 -8.76 15.16 2.37
N MET A 86 -8.03 14.07 2.12
CA MET A 86 -8.17 12.78 2.82
C MET A 86 -7.03 12.48 3.81
N LYS A 87 -6.03 13.35 3.94
CA LYS A 87 -4.90 13.20 4.88
C LYS A 87 -5.28 13.55 6.33
N THR A 88 -6.46 13.17 6.80
CA THR A 88 -6.76 13.26 8.23
C THR A 88 -6.12 12.06 8.91
N VAL A 89 -4.91 12.21 9.44
CA VAL A 89 -4.29 11.18 10.27
C VAL A 89 -5.19 10.92 11.48
N THR A 90 -5.71 9.69 11.62
CA THR A 90 -6.58 9.34 12.75
C THR A 90 -5.80 9.42 14.04
N SER A 91 -6.29 10.27 14.95
CA SER A 91 -5.85 10.30 16.33
C SER A 91 -6.50 9.14 17.07
N VAL A 92 -5.70 8.32 17.75
CA VAL A 92 -6.22 7.27 18.63
C VAL A 92 -6.76 7.94 19.89
N ALA A 93 -8.07 7.97 20.06
CA ALA A 93 -8.69 8.50 21.25
C ALA A 93 -8.32 7.62 22.47
N ARG A 94 -7.71 8.24 23.49
CA ARG A 94 -7.26 7.60 24.75
C ARG A 94 -6.34 6.38 24.52
N PRO A 95 -5.09 6.59 24.07
CA PRO A 95 -4.13 5.52 23.78
C PRO A 95 -3.87 4.57 24.97
N GLN A 96 -3.95 5.11 26.20
CA GLN A 96 -3.75 4.38 27.46
C GLN A 96 -4.75 3.24 27.68
N LEU A 97 -5.96 3.36 27.12
CA LEU A 97 -7.02 2.35 27.25
C LEU A 97 -7.03 1.35 26.09
N HIS A 98 -6.35 1.68 24.98
CA HIS A 98 -6.39 0.90 23.74
C HIS A 98 -4.99 0.71 23.12
N PRO A 99 -4.03 0.07 23.82
CA PRO A 99 -2.67 -0.14 23.32
C PRO A 99 -2.64 -0.94 22.00
N ARG A 100 -3.52 -1.94 21.86
CA ARG A 100 -3.62 -2.77 20.64
C ARG A 100 -3.98 -1.97 19.38
N ALA A 101 -4.77 -0.90 19.53
CA ALA A 101 -5.15 -0.05 18.40
C ALA A 101 -3.95 0.77 17.92
N VAL A 102 -3.08 1.18 18.84
CA VAL A 102 -1.82 1.86 18.52
C VAL A 102 -0.87 0.90 17.81
N ASP A 103 -0.65 -0.30 18.35
CA ASP A 103 0.23 -1.30 17.74
C ASP A 103 -0.22 -1.66 16.31
N SER A 104 -1.53 -1.92 16.14
CA SER A 104 -2.11 -2.20 14.82
C SER A 104 -1.94 -1.05 13.83
N TRP A 105 -2.01 0.20 14.28
CA TRP A 105 -1.79 1.36 13.43
C TRP A 105 -0.30 1.50 13.05
N VAL A 106 0.62 1.31 14.01
CA VAL A 106 2.06 1.33 13.77
C VAL A 106 2.45 0.25 12.76
N ASP A 107 1.94 -0.96 12.90
CA ASP A 107 2.21 -2.05 11.96
C ASP A 107 1.72 -1.74 10.55
N SER A 108 0.53 -1.13 10.45
CA SER A 108 -0.11 -0.76 9.18
C SER A 108 0.65 0.35 8.44
N ILE A 109 1.08 1.39 9.15
CA ILE A 109 1.90 2.47 8.59
C ILE A 109 3.32 1.98 8.29
N GLY A 110 3.89 1.12 9.15
CA GLY A 110 5.16 0.46 8.89
C GLY A 110 5.13 -0.36 7.61
N ALA A 111 4.02 -1.08 7.33
CA ALA A 111 3.82 -1.80 6.08
C ALA A 111 3.78 -0.87 4.86
N LEU A 112 3.07 0.27 4.96
CA LEU A 112 3.03 1.30 3.91
C LEU A 112 4.43 1.89 3.63
N HIS A 113 5.25 2.09 4.66
CA HIS A 113 6.63 2.56 4.45
C HIS A 113 7.54 1.48 3.87
N ARG A 114 7.31 0.20 4.18
CA ARG A 114 8.08 -0.91 3.58
C ARG A 114 7.82 -1.08 2.08
N SER A 115 6.63 -0.72 1.59
CA SER A 115 6.33 -0.76 0.15
C SER A 115 6.91 0.43 -0.62
N LYS A 116 7.29 1.51 0.07
CA LYS A 116 8.00 2.61 -0.57
C LYS A 116 9.39 2.13 -0.99
N PRO A 117 9.77 2.29 -2.27
CA PRO A 117 11.16 2.06 -2.65
C PRO A 117 12.04 2.98 -1.79
N PRO A 118 13.15 2.49 -1.25
CA PRO A 118 14.04 3.31 -0.44
C PRO A 118 14.48 4.53 -1.26
N ALA A 119 14.46 5.71 -0.62
CA ALA A 119 14.80 6.98 -1.27
C ALA A 119 16.25 7.01 -1.79
N SER A 120 17.09 6.07 -1.35
CA SER A 120 18.47 5.90 -1.77
C SER A 120 18.71 4.46 -2.21
N VAL A 121 19.31 4.32 -3.40
CA VAL A 121 19.77 3.02 -3.91
C VAL A 121 21.10 2.68 -3.25
N GLN A 122 21.11 1.60 -2.48
CA GLN A 122 22.34 1.07 -1.90
C GLN A 122 23.05 0.18 -2.91
N TYR A 123 24.22 0.60 -3.37
CA TYR A 123 25.04 -0.18 -4.28
C TYR A 123 25.78 -1.28 -3.52
N SER A 124 25.81 -2.48 -4.10
CA SER A 124 26.42 -3.65 -3.46
C SER A 124 27.96 -3.57 -3.39
N ARG A 125 28.55 -2.71 -4.23
CA ARG A 125 29.99 -2.50 -4.38
C ARG A 125 30.24 -1.00 -4.60
N PRO A 126 31.47 -0.52 -4.34
CA PRO A 126 31.83 0.87 -4.63
C PRO A 126 31.56 1.16 -6.11
N VAL A 127 30.80 2.22 -6.35
CA VAL A 127 30.55 2.78 -7.68
C VAL A 127 31.20 4.17 -7.74
N PRO A 128 31.60 4.64 -8.92
CA PRO A 128 32.10 6.00 -9.09
C PRO A 128 31.03 7.02 -8.66
N ASP A 129 31.46 8.12 -8.05
CA ASP A 129 30.59 9.26 -7.77
C ASP A 129 30.12 9.91 -9.07
N ILE A 130 28.89 10.42 -9.09
CA ILE A 130 28.31 11.02 -10.30
C ILE A 130 29.14 12.22 -10.77
N ASP A 131 29.65 13.05 -9.86
CA ASP A 131 30.53 14.18 -10.17
C ASP A 131 31.81 13.73 -10.90
N SER A 132 32.36 12.57 -10.54
CA SER A 132 33.54 12.01 -11.21
C SER A 132 33.22 11.56 -12.64
N LEU A 133 32.00 11.09 -12.90
CA LEU A 133 31.55 10.68 -14.22
C LEU A 133 31.13 11.86 -15.11
N MET A 134 30.87 13.03 -14.52
CA MET A 134 30.57 14.27 -15.24
C MET A 134 31.82 15.02 -15.70
N GLN A 135 33.01 14.54 -15.33
CA GLN A 135 34.27 15.14 -15.71
C GLN A 135 34.48 15.10 -17.24
N GLU A 136 35.19 16.09 -17.77
CA GLU A 136 35.57 16.13 -19.18
C GLU A 136 36.39 14.89 -19.56
N TRP A 137 36.14 14.37 -20.77
CA TRP A 137 36.88 13.23 -21.30
C TRP A 137 38.36 13.56 -21.50
N PRO A 138 39.27 12.59 -21.33
CA PRO A 138 40.66 12.77 -21.71
C PRO A 138 40.77 13.16 -23.19
N ALA A 139 41.68 14.10 -23.51
CA ALA A 139 41.82 14.65 -24.87
C ALA A 139 42.00 13.56 -25.96
N GLU A 140 42.74 12.49 -25.63
CA GLU A 140 42.95 11.35 -26.53
C GLU A 140 41.64 10.64 -26.87
N LEU A 141 40.75 10.48 -25.87
CA LEU A 141 39.46 9.83 -26.04
C LEU A 141 38.48 10.75 -26.77
N GLU A 142 38.47 12.04 -26.44
CA GLU A 142 37.62 13.03 -27.10
C GLU A 142 37.92 13.13 -28.60
N GLU A 143 39.21 13.15 -28.98
CA GLU A 143 39.61 13.14 -30.39
C GLU A 143 39.15 11.87 -31.11
N LEU A 144 39.19 10.72 -30.42
CA LEU A 144 38.75 9.43 -30.95
C LEU A 144 37.22 9.38 -31.13
N LEU A 145 36.47 9.88 -30.14
CA LEU A 145 35.01 10.00 -30.19
C LEU A 145 34.53 11.03 -31.22
N GLY A 146 35.31 12.09 -31.46
CA GLY A 146 35.03 13.03 -32.55
C GLY A 146 35.13 12.40 -33.94
N ARG A 147 35.95 11.35 -34.09
CA ARG A 147 36.14 10.60 -35.34
C ARG A 147 35.20 9.40 -35.47
N LEU A 148 34.82 8.79 -34.36
CA LEU A 148 34.03 7.56 -34.33
C LEU A 148 32.58 7.86 -33.95
N GLN A 149 31.64 7.32 -34.73
CA GLN A 149 30.24 7.31 -34.32
C GLN A 149 30.05 6.32 -33.18
N LEU A 150 29.33 6.73 -32.13
CA LEU A 150 28.97 5.86 -31.02
C LEU A 150 28.25 4.60 -31.56
N PRO A 151 28.52 3.42 -30.95
CA PRO A 151 27.91 2.17 -31.38
C PRO A 151 26.38 2.29 -31.41
N SER A 152 25.79 2.23 -32.61
CA SER A 152 24.33 2.30 -32.75
C SER A 152 23.66 1.04 -32.20
N ALA A 153 22.39 1.14 -31.82
CA ALA A 153 21.57 0.00 -31.39
C ALA A 153 21.40 -1.11 -32.46
N ARG A 154 21.95 -0.93 -33.66
CA ARG A 154 21.95 -1.92 -34.76
C ARG A 154 23.16 -2.85 -34.75
N LEU A 155 23.99 -2.80 -33.70
CA LEU A 155 25.02 -3.80 -33.50
C LEU A 155 24.40 -5.20 -33.39
N ALA A 156 25.05 -6.19 -34.02
CA ALA A 156 24.65 -7.59 -33.96
C ALA A 156 25.01 -8.22 -32.60
N CYS A 157 24.48 -7.66 -31.51
CA CYS A 157 24.70 -8.12 -30.15
C CYS A 157 23.40 -8.20 -29.36
N SER A 158 23.40 -8.98 -28.28
CA SER A 158 22.28 -9.03 -27.34
C SER A 158 22.15 -7.71 -26.56
N LEU A 159 20.94 -7.42 -26.05
CA LEU A 159 20.69 -6.22 -25.22
C LEU A 159 21.65 -6.15 -24.02
N SER A 160 21.91 -7.27 -23.36
CA SER A 160 22.86 -7.34 -22.24
C SER A 160 24.27 -6.94 -22.64
N GLN A 161 24.74 -7.40 -23.80
CA GLN A 161 26.07 -7.04 -24.31
C GLN A 161 26.13 -5.58 -24.73
N TYR A 162 25.05 -5.05 -25.29
CA TYR A 162 24.98 -3.64 -25.64
C TYR A 162 25.05 -2.74 -24.40
N VAL A 163 24.30 -3.08 -23.34
CA VAL A 163 24.40 -2.41 -22.03
C VAL A 163 25.82 -2.47 -21.50
N ASP A 164 26.46 -3.64 -21.59
CA ASP A 164 27.84 -3.80 -21.10
C ASP A 164 28.83 -2.90 -21.87
N ILE A 165 28.70 -2.82 -23.20
CA ILE A 165 29.52 -1.93 -24.05
C ILE A 165 29.32 -0.47 -23.67
N VAL A 166 28.08 -0.02 -23.52
CA VAL A 166 27.78 1.39 -23.21
C VAL A 166 28.23 1.75 -21.80
N CYS A 167 28.00 0.89 -20.81
CA CYS A 167 28.49 1.13 -19.44
C CYS A 167 30.02 1.14 -19.38
N CYS A 168 30.70 0.23 -20.08
CA CYS A 168 32.17 0.24 -20.17
C CYS A 168 32.71 1.50 -20.85
N LEU A 169 32.02 2.01 -21.88
CA LEU A 169 32.42 3.26 -22.53
C LEU A 169 32.35 4.47 -21.58
N LEU A 170 31.37 4.47 -20.68
CA LEU A 170 31.13 5.52 -19.68
C LEU A 170 31.89 5.31 -18.37
N ASP A 171 32.87 4.39 -18.33
CA ASP A 171 33.60 4.01 -17.11
C ASP A 171 32.70 3.55 -15.94
N ILE A 172 31.51 3.03 -16.26
CA ILE A 172 30.56 2.49 -15.27
C ILE A 172 30.84 1.00 -15.07
N PRO A 173 31.22 0.55 -13.85
CA PRO A 173 31.49 -0.86 -13.60
C PRO A 173 30.21 -1.69 -13.66
N ILE A 174 30.34 -2.89 -14.23
CA ILE A 174 29.26 -3.89 -14.28
C ILE A 174 29.62 -5.02 -13.32
N TYR A 175 28.75 -5.24 -12.33
CA TYR A 175 28.91 -6.29 -11.33
C TYR A 175 27.93 -7.44 -11.60
N SER A 176 27.38 -8.05 -10.54
CA SER A 176 26.42 -9.14 -10.64
C SER A 176 25.05 -8.71 -11.20
N SER A 177 24.65 -7.45 -10.99
CA SER A 177 23.39 -6.90 -11.46
C SER A 177 23.61 -5.69 -12.36
N ARG A 178 23.21 -5.81 -13.63
CA ARG A 178 23.21 -4.71 -14.61
C ARG A 178 22.24 -3.59 -14.24
N ILE A 179 21.28 -3.87 -13.36
CA ILE A 179 20.29 -2.87 -12.90
C ILE A 179 21.00 -1.75 -12.14
N GLN A 180 22.00 -2.07 -11.32
CA GLN A 180 22.77 -1.06 -10.57
C GLN A 180 23.56 -0.15 -11.51
N SER A 181 24.22 -0.72 -12.52
CA SER A 181 24.97 0.03 -13.54
C SER A 181 24.04 0.90 -14.40
N LEU A 182 22.87 0.38 -14.79
CA LEU A 182 21.85 1.15 -15.52
C LEU A 182 21.24 2.27 -14.68
N HIS A 183 21.03 2.04 -13.38
CA HIS A 183 20.60 3.10 -12.47
C HIS A 183 21.60 4.24 -12.47
N LEU A 184 22.91 3.97 -12.33
CA LEU A 184 23.96 4.99 -12.37
C LEU A 184 24.00 5.74 -13.71
N LEU A 185 23.87 5.01 -14.83
CA LEU A 185 23.82 5.60 -16.17
C LEU A 185 22.63 6.57 -16.33
N LEU A 186 21.45 6.17 -15.86
CA LEU A 186 20.26 7.01 -15.92
C LEU A 186 20.34 8.18 -14.95
N SER A 187 20.92 7.99 -13.75
CA SER A 187 21.21 9.08 -12.81
C SER A 187 22.16 10.10 -13.43
N LEU A 188 23.25 9.65 -14.07
CA LEU A 188 24.19 10.50 -14.80
C LEU A 188 23.47 11.31 -15.89
N TYR A 189 22.62 10.65 -16.68
CA TYR A 189 21.83 11.32 -17.72
C TYR A 189 20.87 12.39 -17.14
N LEU A 190 20.20 12.09 -16.03
CA LEU A 190 19.31 13.06 -15.36
C LEU A 190 20.08 14.27 -14.85
N GLU A 191 21.22 14.06 -14.19
CA GLU A 191 22.07 15.16 -13.72
C GLU A 191 22.58 16.02 -14.88
N PHE A 192 22.98 15.42 -16.00
CA PHE A 192 23.34 16.15 -17.22
C PHE A 192 22.19 16.97 -17.79
N ARG A 193 20.97 16.40 -17.80
CA ARG A 193 19.77 17.08 -18.31
C ARG A 193 19.38 18.27 -17.44
N ASP A 194 19.47 18.11 -16.12
CA ASP A 194 19.02 19.10 -15.15
C ASP A 194 20.11 20.18 -14.89
N SER A 195 21.37 19.87 -15.21
CA SER A 195 22.51 20.80 -15.14
C SER A 195 22.49 21.85 -16.26
N GLN A 196 22.20 23.11 -15.89
CA GLN A 196 22.14 24.25 -16.81
C GLN A 196 23.45 24.50 -17.60
N HIS A 197 24.60 24.05 -17.08
CA HIS A 197 25.91 24.18 -17.73
C HIS A 197 25.97 23.44 -19.08
N PHE A 198 25.22 22.35 -19.22
CA PHE A 198 25.21 21.54 -20.45
C PHE A 198 24.03 21.88 -21.36
N THR A 199 22.89 22.30 -20.81
CA THR A 199 21.72 22.74 -21.61
C THR A 199 22.00 23.95 -22.49
N ARG A 200 22.98 24.81 -22.14
CA ARG A 200 23.36 25.98 -22.96
C ARG A 200 24.46 25.73 -23.99
N ARG A 201 25.12 24.56 -23.97
CA ARG A 201 26.24 24.23 -24.86
C ARG A 201 25.89 23.19 -25.95
N ALA A 202 24.73 22.55 -25.87
CA ALA A 202 24.16 21.69 -26.92
C ALA A 202 23.37 22.52 -27.94
#